data_AF-A0A4S4DJV5-F1
#
_entry.id   AF-A0A4S4DJV5-F1
#
_cell.length_a   1.000
_cell.length_b   1.000
_cell.length_c   1.000
_cell.angle_alpha   90.00
_cell.angle_beta   90.00
_cell.angle_gamma   90.00
#
_symmetry.space_group_name_H-M   'P 1'
#
loop_
_entity.id
_entity.type
_entity.pdbx_description
1 polymer ?
#
loop_
_entity_poly.entity_id
_entity_poly.type
_entity_poly.pdbx_seq_one_letter_code
_entity_poly.pdbx_strand_id
1 'polypeptide(L)'
;MAPAAATAPADSVKPRDVCIVGVARTPMGGFLGSLSPLPATKLGSIVIGTTPSIVQHELYFNKDGSAVKRLQSGVNRLADLVGVTLGPKGRNVVLESKYGSPKIVNDGVTVAGEVEWEDPVENIGAKLVRQAAARTNDLAGDGTTTSIVLARGLITEGVKVVAAGANLVLITRGIEKTTKALVEVLKLMSKEVEDS
;
A
#
# COMPACT_ATOMS: atom_id res chain seq x y z
N MET A 1 -7.10 38.02 37.79
CA MET A 1 -7.89 36.84 38.16
C MET A 1 -8.17 36.04 36.89
N ALA A 2 -7.23 35.15 36.53
CA ALA A 2 -7.47 33.99 35.67
C ALA A 2 -8.03 32.86 36.57
N PRO A 3 -8.63 31.73 36.09
CA PRO A 3 -8.42 31.02 34.82
C PRO A 3 -9.77 30.64 34.12
N ALA A 4 -9.94 29.80 33.10
CA ALA A 4 -9.13 28.74 32.51
C ALA A 4 -9.55 28.44 31.04
N ALA A 5 -8.59 27.87 30.32
CA ALA A 5 -8.59 27.46 28.93
C ALA A 5 -9.69 26.45 28.54
N ALA A 6 -10.20 26.60 27.32
CA ALA A 6 -10.89 25.55 26.58
C ALA A 6 -9.88 24.48 26.15
N THR A 7 -10.07 23.25 26.60
CA THR A 7 -9.28 22.08 26.20
C THR A 7 -9.96 21.36 25.04
N ALA A 8 -9.25 21.28 23.92
CA ALA A 8 -9.59 20.42 22.79
C ALA A 8 -9.52 18.94 23.21
N PRO A 9 -10.37 18.04 22.68
CA PRO A 9 -10.24 16.62 22.94
C PRO A 9 -9.02 16.06 22.21
N ALA A 10 -8.18 15.37 22.96
CA ALA A 10 -6.96 14.74 22.50
C ALA A 10 -7.24 13.57 21.55
N ASP A 11 -6.79 13.70 20.30
CA ASP A 11 -6.68 12.60 19.34
C ASP A 11 -5.64 11.60 19.82
N SER A 12 -6.12 10.53 20.46
CA SER A 12 -5.30 9.39 20.85
C SER A 12 -5.22 8.37 19.70
N VAL A 13 -4.30 8.64 18.78
CA VAL A 13 -3.94 7.72 17.69
C VAL A 13 -3.28 6.46 18.29
N LYS A 14 -3.89 5.29 18.06
CA LYS A 14 -3.32 3.98 18.42
C LYS A 14 -2.70 3.30 17.19
N PRO A 15 -1.61 2.51 17.36
CA PRO A 15 -0.96 1.81 16.27
C PRO A 15 -1.85 0.66 15.77
N ARG A 16 -2.01 0.54 14.45
CA ARG A 16 -2.75 -0.55 13.80
C ARG A 16 -1.84 -1.26 12.78
N ASP A 17 -1.41 -2.46 13.13
CA ASP A 17 -0.93 -3.42 12.14
C ASP A 17 -2.14 -4.14 11.53
N VAL A 18 -2.24 -4.10 10.21
CA VAL A 18 -3.35 -4.67 9.45
C VAL A 18 -2.80 -5.75 8.53
N CYS A 19 -3.30 -6.97 8.70
CA CYS A 19 -2.95 -8.11 7.87
C CYS A 19 -4.07 -8.39 6.86
N ILE A 20 -3.77 -8.23 5.58
CA ILE A 20 -4.65 -8.69 4.49
C ILE A 20 -4.31 -10.15 4.22
N VAL A 21 -5.15 -11.07 4.70
CA VAL A 21 -4.95 -12.50 4.49
C VAL A 21 -5.55 -12.89 3.14
N GLY A 22 -4.68 -13.21 2.18
CA GLY A 22 -5.09 -13.86 0.94
C GLY A 22 -5.49 -15.31 1.20
N VAL A 23 -6.58 -15.76 0.59
CA VAL A 23 -7.00 -17.17 0.67
C VAL A 23 -5.99 -18.03 -0.08
N ALA A 24 -5.13 -18.74 0.66
CA ALA A 24 -4.42 -19.89 0.14
C ALA A 24 -5.39 -21.09 0.10
N ARG A 25 -5.40 -21.77 -1.06
CA ARG A 25 -6.30 -22.85 -1.48
C ARG A 25 -6.41 -24.02 -0.49
N THR A 26 -7.58 -24.63 -0.44
CA THR A 26 -7.79 -26.09 -0.21
C THR A 26 -9.03 -26.53 -1.03
N PRO A 27 -9.35 -27.82 -1.22
CA PRO A 27 -8.60 -29.07 -1.00
C PRO A 27 -8.68 -30.03 -2.22
N MET A 28 -7.61 -30.76 -2.59
CA MET A 28 -7.77 -32.07 -3.25
C MET A 28 -6.50 -32.91 -3.07
N GLY A 29 -6.62 -34.04 -2.36
CA GLY A 29 -5.66 -35.13 -2.40
C GLY A 29 -5.31 -35.76 -1.05
N GLY A 30 -5.94 -36.89 -0.74
CA GLY A 30 -5.32 -38.00 0.00
C GLY A 30 -5.29 -37.93 1.53
N PHE A 31 -6.41 -38.30 2.17
CA PHE A 31 -6.41 -38.75 3.55
C PHE A 31 -6.27 -40.28 3.56
N LEU A 32 -5.15 -40.81 4.05
CA LEU A 32 -5.07 -42.19 4.55
C LEU A 32 -3.96 -42.27 5.61
N GLY A 33 -4.34 -42.37 6.88
CA GLY A 33 -3.40 -42.55 7.99
C GLY A 33 -4.05 -42.22 9.34
N SER A 34 -4.51 -43.25 10.04
CA SER A 34 -5.18 -43.21 11.35
C SER A 34 -4.30 -42.62 12.45
N LEU A 35 -4.85 -41.67 13.22
CA LEU A 35 -4.31 -41.27 14.53
C LEU A 35 -5.40 -41.40 15.60
N SER A 36 -5.07 -42.15 16.64
CA SER A 36 -5.87 -42.44 17.83
C SER A 36 -6.11 -41.18 18.69
N PRO A 37 -7.17 -41.18 19.54
CA PRO A 37 -7.46 -40.04 20.39
C PRO A 37 -6.53 -40.01 21.61
N LEU A 38 -5.73 -38.94 21.75
CA LEU A 38 -5.01 -38.65 22.99
C LEU A 38 -5.83 -37.69 23.88
N PRO A 39 -5.86 -37.92 25.21
CA PRO A 39 -6.74 -37.23 26.13
C PRO A 39 -6.23 -35.84 26.55
N ALA A 40 -7.19 -34.93 26.75
CA ALA A 40 -6.99 -33.59 27.28
C ALA A 40 -6.32 -33.62 28.67
N THR A 41 -5.09 -33.12 28.76
CA THR A 41 -4.38 -32.96 30.03
C THR A 41 -3.79 -31.55 30.14
N LYS A 42 -4.46 -30.72 30.94
CA LYS A 42 -3.92 -29.71 31.88
C LYS A 42 -2.55 -29.09 31.52
N LEU A 43 -2.59 -27.90 30.94
CA LEU A 43 -1.51 -26.88 31.04
C LEU A 43 -2.22 -25.63 31.59
N GLY A 44 -2.08 -25.32 32.88
CA GLY A 44 -0.86 -24.70 33.38
C GLY A 44 -1.00 -23.20 33.18
N SER A 45 -1.66 -22.53 34.12
CA SER A 45 -1.82 -21.07 34.14
C SER A 45 -0.45 -20.41 34.32
N ILE A 46 0.13 -19.96 33.22
CA ILE A 46 1.27 -19.04 33.25
C ILE A 46 0.70 -17.64 33.46
N VAL A 47 0.82 -17.14 34.70
CA VAL A 47 0.55 -15.74 35.05
C VAL A 47 1.76 -14.93 34.59
N ILE A 48 1.67 -14.34 33.39
CA ILE A 48 2.61 -13.30 32.96
C ILE A 48 2.14 -12.00 33.59
N GLY A 49 2.83 -11.59 34.65
CA GLY A 49 2.73 -10.26 35.22
C GLY A 49 3.31 -9.24 34.25
N THR A 50 2.46 -8.72 33.39
CA THR A 50 2.55 -7.44 32.67
C THR A 50 1.26 -7.37 31.88
N THR A 51 0.47 -6.30 32.05
CA THR A 51 -0.77 -6.06 31.30
C THR A 51 -0.53 -6.30 29.80
N PRO A 52 -1.08 -7.37 29.19
CA PRO A 52 -1.03 -7.50 27.75
C PRO A 52 -2.05 -6.50 27.21
N SER A 53 -1.60 -5.37 26.67
CA SER A 53 -2.43 -4.60 25.78
C SER A 53 -2.70 -5.48 24.56
N ILE A 54 -3.82 -6.20 24.58
CA ILE A 54 -4.28 -6.98 23.42
C ILE A 54 -4.52 -5.96 22.31
N VAL A 55 -3.59 -5.89 21.37
CA VAL A 55 -3.77 -5.10 20.15
C VAL A 55 -4.81 -5.86 19.33
N GLN A 56 -6.02 -5.30 19.25
CA GLN A 56 -7.06 -5.87 18.41
C GLN A 56 -6.72 -5.56 16.94
N HIS A 57 -6.23 -6.57 16.23
CA HIS A 57 -5.98 -6.46 14.79
C HIS A 57 -7.31 -6.57 14.03
N GLU A 58 -7.59 -5.57 13.20
CA GLU A 58 -8.76 -5.58 12.34
C GLU A 58 -8.46 -6.44 11.09
N LEU A 59 -9.15 -7.56 10.96
CA LEU A 59 -8.94 -8.53 9.88
C LEU A 59 -9.91 -8.28 8.73
N TYR A 60 -9.39 -7.89 7.57
CA TYR A 60 -10.17 -7.66 6.36
C TYR A 60 -10.09 -8.87 5.44
N PHE A 61 -11.21 -9.59 5.28
CA PHE A 61 -11.32 -10.69 4.33
C PHE A 61 -11.85 -10.21 2.98
N ASN A 62 -11.13 -10.57 1.92
CA ASN A 62 -11.57 -10.30 0.56
C ASN A 62 -12.59 -11.35 0.11
N LYS A 63 -13.86 -11.20 0.51
CA LYS A 63 -14.95 -12.11 0.09
C LYS A 63 -15.58 -11.71 -1.25
N ASP A 64 -15.75 -10.40 -1.48
CA ASP A 64 -16.53 -9.88 -2.63
C ASP A 64 -15.75 -8.86 -3.50
N GLY A 65 -14.42 -8.81 -3.39
CA GLY A 65 -13.61 -7.78 -4.06
C GLY A 65 -13.73 -6.38 -3.43
N SER A 66 -14.53 -6.22 -2.38
CA SER A 66 -14.73 -4.95 -1.66
C SER A 66 -13.44 -4.41 -1.07
N ALA A 67 -12.59 -5.27 -0.50
CA ALA A 67 -11.27 -4.91 0.00
C ALA A 67 -10.36 -4.39 -1.12
N VAL A 68 -10.39 -5.01 -2.30
CA VAL A 68 -9.59 -4.60 -3.47
C VAL A 68 -10.03 -3.22 -3.97
N LYS A 69 -11.35 -2.95 -4.00
CA LYS A 69 -11.87 -1.62 -4.36
C LYS A 69 -11.44 -0.53 -3.38
N ARG A 70 -11.44 -0.82 -2.06
CA ARG A 70 -10.93 0.12 -1.05
C ARG A 70 -9.43 0.38 -1.20
N LEU A 71 -8.63 -0.67 -1.41
CA LEU A 71 -7.21 -0.51 -1.73
C LEU A 71 -6.99 0.36 -2.97
N GLN A 72 -7.77 0.10 -4.03
CA GLN A 72 -7.72 0.87 -5.27
C GLN A 72 -8.11 2.34 -5.05
N SER A 73 -9.11 2.63 -4.21
CA SER A 73 -9.49 3.99 -3.81
C SER A 73 -8.30 4.73 -3.20
N GLY A 74 -7.63 4.12 -2.22
CA GLY A 74 -6.43 4.70 -1.59
C GLY A 74 -5.30 4.99 -2.57
N VAL A 75 -5.05 4.07 -3.52
CA VAL A 75 -4.06 4.26 -4.59
C VAL A 75 -4.45 5.39 -5.54
N ASN A 76 -5.72 5.43 -5.95
CA ASN A 76 -6.24 6.47 -6.84
C ASN A 76 -6.09 7.86 -6.21
N ARG A 77 -6.47 8.01 -4.94
CA ARG A 77 -6.36 9.27 -4.20
C ARG A 77 -4.91 9.76 -4.12
N LEU A 78 -3.97 8.85 -3.82
CA LEU A 78 -2.54 9.18 -3.80
C LEU A 78 -2.06 9.61 -5.19
N ALA A 79 -2.45 8.87 -6.24
CA ALA A 79 -2.02 9.15 -7.60
C ALA A 79 -2.68 10.41 -8.20
N ASP A 80 -3.91 10.75 -7.80
CA ASP A 80 -4.57 12.01 -8.17
C ASP A 80 -3.83 13.20 -7.57
N LEU A 81 -3.41 13.10 -6.30
CA LEU A 81 -2.66 14.15 -5.63
C LEU A 81 -1.26 14.32 -6.22
N VAL A 82 -0.51 13.23 -6.41
CA VAL A 82 0.85 13.29 -6.95
C VAL A 82 0.84 13.56 -8.47
N GLY A 83 -0.21 13.14 -9.17
CA GLY A 83 -0.34 13.35 -10.61
C GLY A 83 -0.38 14.83 -11.02
N VAL A 84 -0.84 15.73 -10.15
CA VAL A 84 -0.87 17.18 -10.47
C VAL A 84 0.53 17.81 -10.53
N THR A 85 1.53 17.18 -9.90
CA THR A 85 2.92 17.66 -9.90
C THR A 85 3.71 17.13 -11.10
N LEU A 86 3.12 16.26 -11.93
CA LEU A 86 3.80 15.67 -13.07
C LEU A 86 3.95 16.68 -14.22
N GLY A 87 5.18 16.79 -14.75
CA GLY A 87 5.49 17.49 -15.99
C GLY A 87 5.93 18.95 -15.82
N PRO A 88 6.34 19.62 -16.92
CA PRO A 88 6.92 20.96 -16.89
C PRO A 88 5.94 22.07 -16.48
N LYS A 89 4.63 21.77 -16.52
CA LYS A 89 3.55 22.65 -16.04
C LYS A 89 2.84 22.05 -14.82
N GLY A 90 3.59 21.29 -14.01
CA GLY A 90 3.11 20.76 -12.74
C GLY A 90 2.56 21.87 -11.85
N ARG A 91 1.50 21.55 -11.10
CA ARG A 91 0.87 22.47 -10.15
C ARG A 91 1.49 22.27 -8.77
N ASN A 92 1.50 23.35 -8.01
CA ASN A 92 1.99 23.30 -6.64
C ASN A 92 0.93 22.65 -5.74
N VAL A 93 1.40 21.81 -4.83
CA VAL A 93 0.58 21.22 -3.76
C VAL A 93 0.88 21.97 -2.48
N VAL A 94 -0.17 22.32 -1.74
CA VAL A 94 -0.05 23.00 -0.45
C VAL A 94 -0.23 21.95 0.65
N LEU A 95 0.78 21.83 1.50
CA LEU A 95 0.82 20.92 2.62
C LEU A 95 0.66 21.70 3.92
N GLU A 96 -0.18 21.19 4.81
CA GLU A 96 -0.37 21.75 6.15
C GLU A 96 0.83 21.36 7.04
N SER A 97 1.52 22.35 7.59
CA SER A 97 2.58 22.13 8.56
C SER A 97 2.00 22.16 9.97
N LYS A 98 2.38 21.22 10.84
CA LYS A 98 1.95 21.18 12.25
C LYS A 98 2.35 22.43 13.04
N TYR A 99 3.38 23.13 12.59
CA TYR A 99 3.84 24.38 13.18
C TYR A 99 4.23 25.36 12.08
N GLY A 100 3.73 26.59 12.15
CA GLY A 100 4.11 27.68 11.25
C GLY A 100 3.24 27.82 10.00
N SER A 101 3.84 28.32 8.92
CA SER A 101 3.16 28.60 7.65
C SER A 101 3.00 27.34 6.78
N PRO A 102 1.98 27.28 5.91
CA PRO A 102 1.78 26.15 5.01
C PRO A 102 2.97 26.01 4.05
N LYS A 103 3.35 24.76 3.74
CA LYS A 103 4.47 24.44 2.87
C LYS A 103 3.97 24.23 1.45
N ILE A 104 4.50 25.00 0.51
CA ILE A 104 4.19 24.84 -0.92
C ILE A 104 5.26 23.93 -1.52
N VAL A 105 4.84 22.80 -2.09
CA VAL A 105 5.72 21.77 -2.63
C VAL A 105 5.35 21.44 -4.06
N ASN A 106 6.38 21.24 -4.88
CA ASN A 106 6.25 20.94 -6.31
C ASN A 106 6.78 19.55 -6.66
N ASP A 107 7.32 18.82 -5.69
CA ASP A 107 7.87 17.49 -5.91
C ASP A 107 6.85 16.39 -5.53
N GLY A 108 6.93 15.25 -6.21
CA GLY A 108 6.08 14.09 -5.91
C GLY A 108 6.54 13.30 -4.68
N VAL A 109 7.82 13.36 -4.31
CA VAL A 109 8.40 12.54 -3.25
C VAL A 109 7.93 13.00 -1.88
N THR A 110 8.04 14.30 -1.60
CA THR A 110 7.60 14.88 -0.33
C THR A 110 6.10 14.75 -0.17
N VAL A 111 5.33 15.02 -1.24
CA VAL A 111 3.87 14.88 -1.22
C VAL A 111 3.47 13.43 -0.94
N ALA A 112 4.07 12.45 -1.61
CA ALA A 112 3.78 11.04 -1.34
C ALA A 112 4.19 10.62 0.09
N GLY A 113 5.22 11.25 0.66
CA GLY A 113 5.72 10.98 2.00
C GLY A 113 4.79 11.45 3.13
N GLU A 114 4.10 12.56 2.94
CA GLU A 114 3.24 13.20 3.95
C GLU A 114 1.78 12.68 3.94
N VAL A 115 1.37 11.99 2.86
CA VAL A 115 0.01 11.49 2.71
C VAL A 115 -0.24 10.25 3.58
N GLU A 116 -1.23 10.37 4.48
CA GLU A 116 -1.79 9.28 5.26
C GLU A 116 -3.32 9.39 5.27
N TRP A 117 -4.01 8.25 5.22
CA TRP A 117 -5.47 8.18 5.22
C TRP A 117 -6.00 7.58 6.52
N GLU A 118 -7.20 8.01 6.93
CA GLU A 118 -7.88 7.52 8.13
C GLU A 118 -8.33 6.05 8.00
N ASP A 119 -8.83 5.66 6.82
CA ASP A 119 -9.20 4.26 6.57
C ASP A 119 -7.93 3.41 6.46
N PRO A 120 -7.74 2.42 7.36
CA PRO A 120 -6.58 1.54 7.34
C PRO A 120 -6.41 0.82 6.00
N VAL A 121 -7.49 0.39 5.35
CA VAL A 121 -7.41 -0.39 4.10
C VAL A 121 -6.93 0.50 2.96
N GLU A 122 -7.48 1.71 2.83
CA GLU A 122 -7.02 2.68 1.84
C GLU A 122 -5.55 3.08 2.09
N ASN A 123 -5.19 3.30 3.35
CA ASN A 123 -3.84 3.67 3.75
C ASN A 123 -2.80 2.58 3.39
N ILE A 124 -3.15 1.30 3.56
CA ILE A 124 -2.27 0.20 3.12
C ILE A 124 -2.05 0.25 1.61
N GLY A 125 -3.10 0.49 0.82
CA GLY A 125 -2.98 0.63 -0.63
C GLY A 125 -2.01 1.73 -1.02
N ALA A 126 -2.14 2.92 -0.40
CA ALA A 126 -1.23 4.04 -0.61
C ALA A 126 0.21 3.71 -0.18
N LYS A 127 0.39 3.04 0.96
CA LYS A 127 1.71 2.62 1.47
C LYS A 127 2.42 1.65 0.53
N LEU A 128 1.71 0.70 -0.08
CA LEU A 128 2.28 -0.24 -1.05
C LEU A 128 2.85 0.48 -2.27
N VAL A 129 2.12 1.46 -2.80
CA VAL A 129 2.57 2.24 -3.96
C VAL A 129 3.70 3.20 -3.58
N ARG A 130 3.66 3.79 -2.37
CA ARG A 130 4.77 4.59 -1.83
C ARG A 130 6.06 3.77 -1.73
N GLN A 131 5.99 2.52 -1.29
CA GLN A 131 7.18 1.66 -1.21
C GLN A 131 7.79 1.40 -2.59
N ALA A 132 6.96 1.22 -3.61
CA ALA A 132 7.44 1.10 -4.99
C ALA A 132 8.11 2.40 -5.47
N ALA A 133 7.50 3.56 -5.21
CA ALA A 133 8.04 4.86 -5.58
C ALA A 133 9.36 5.18 -4.85
N ALA A 134 9.45 4.87 -3.55
CA ALA A 134 10.67 5.06 -2.77
C ALA A 134 11.84 4.24 -3.34
N ARG A 135 11.61 2.98 -3.70
CA ARG A 135 12.63 2.16 -4.37
C ARG A 135 13.07 2.73 -5.72
N THR A 136 12.16 3.33 -6.49
CA THR A 136 12.53 4.03 -7.73
C THR A 136 13.44 5.21 -7.44
N ASN A 137 13.10 6.01 -6.42
CA ASN A 137 13.92 7.14 -6.00
C ASN A 137 15.34 6.73 -5.59
N ASP A 138 15.46 5.66 -4.81
CA ASP A 138 16.75 5.20 -4.29
C ASP A 138 17.68 4.67 -5.39
N LEU A 139 17.11 4.09 -6.46
CA LEU A 139 17.88 3.51 -7.57
C LEU A 139 18.16 4.50 -8.71
N ALA A 140 17.19 5.35 -9.04
CA ALA A 140 17.25 6.23 -10.21
C ALA A 140 17.41 7.71 -9.86
N GLY A 141 17.08 8.13 -8.63
CA GLY A 141 17.10 9.53 -8.21
C GLY A 141 15.97 10.41 -8.77
N ASP A 142 15.11 9.86 -9.62
CA ASP A 142 13.93 10.50 -10.21
C ASP A 142 12.89 9.44 -10.62
N GLY A 143 11.70 9.86 -11.04
CA GLY A 143 10.65 9.00 -11.57
C GLY A 143 9.63 8.53 -10.55
N THR A 144 9.64 9.09 -9.33
CA THR A 144 8.68 8.77 -8.28
C THR A 144 7.24 9.02 -8.69
N THR A 145 6.96 10.19 -9.26
CA THR A 145 5.64 10.57 -9.79
C THR A 145 5.21 9.63 -10.92
N THR A 146 6.13 9.30 -11.82
CA THR A 146 5.87 8.38 -12.94
C THR A 146 5.54 6.98 -12.45
N SER A 147 6.30 6.45 -11.48
CA SER A 147 6.03 5.14 -10.87
C SER A 147 4.65 5.06 -10.24
N ILE A 148 4.20 6.11 -9.53
CA ILE A 148 2.88 6.14 -8.88
C ILE A 148 1.76 6.16 -9.92
N VAL A 149 1.87 6.98 -10.96
CA VAL A 149 0.87 7.07 -12.03
C VAL A 149 0.79 5.77 -12.84
N LEU A 150 1.94 5.14 -13.14
CA LEU A 150 1.99 3.83 -13.79
C LEU A 150 1.35 2.74 -12.93
N ALA A 151 1.66 2.71 -11.63
CA ALA A 151 1.07 1.76 -10.69
C ALA A 151 -0.46 1.90 -10.65
N ARG A 152 -0.98 3.14 -10.60
CA ARG A 152 -2.42 3.42 -10.67
C ARG A 152 -3.05 2.82 -11.94
N GLY A 153 -2.43 3.03 -13.10
CA GLY A 153 -2.92 2.51 -14.38
C GLY A 153 -2.97 0.98 -14.39
N LEU A 154 -1.88 0.33 -14.00
CA LEU A 154 -1.80 -1.13 -13.94
C LEU A 154 -2.81 -1.75 -12.96
N ILE A 155 -2.96 -1.15 -11.77
CA ILE A 155 -3.92 -1.63 -10.77
C ILE A 155 -5.35 -1.44 -11.27
N THR A 156 -5.66 -0.28 -11.87
CA THR A 156 -7.03 0.01 -12.34
C THR A 156 -7.46 -0.95 -13.45
N GLU A 157 -6.59 -1.17 -14.44
CA GLU A 157 -6.90 -2.13 -15.51
C GLU A 157 -6.86 -3.58 -15.00
N GLY A 158 -5.92 -3.92 -14.12
CA GLY A 158 -5.85 -5.24 -13.50
C GLY A 158 -7.13 -5.61 -12.74
N VAL A 159 -7.67 -4.70 -11.93
CA VAL A 159 -8.92 -4.93 -11.18
C VAL A 159 -10.11 -5.12 -12.11
N LYS A 160 -10.19 -4.37 -13.23
CA LYS A 160 -11.25 -4.55 -14.23
C LYS A 160 -11.21 -5.93 -14.87
N VAL A 161 -10.03 -6.39 -15.27
CA VAL A 161 -9.85 -7.71 -15.92
C VAL A 161 -10.13 -8.85 -14.94
N VAL A 162 -9.74 -8.70 -13.67
CA VAL A 162 -10.04 -9.68 -12.61
C VAL A 162 -11.54 -9.74 -12.31
N ALA A 163 -12.22 -8.58 -12.29
CA ALA A 163 -13.67 -8.53 -12.12
C ALA A 163 -14.43 -9.23 -13.26
N ALA A 164 -13.84 -9.30 -14.47
CA ALA A 164 -14.36 -10.06 -15.60
C ALA A 164 -14.16 -11.59 -15.49
N GLY A 165 -13.57 -12.09 -14.39
CA GLY A 165 -13.38 -13.52 -14.14
C GLY A 165 -12.07 -14.10 -14.70
N ALA A 166 -11.14 -13.24 -15.14
CA ALA A 166 -9.85 -13.70 -15.64
C ALA A 166 -8.94 -14.22 -14.51
N ASN A 167 -8.05 -15.16 -14.85
CA ASN A 167 -7.15 -15.76 -13.88
C ASN A 167 -6.00 -14.81 -13.49
N LEU A 168 -5.98 -14.39 -12.23
CA LEU A 168 -4.99 -13.46 -11.68
C LEU A 168 -3.54 -13.90 -11.89
N VAL A 169 -3.25 -15.20 -11.74
CA VAL A 169 -1.88 -15.73 -11.85
C VAL A 169 -1.35 -15.58 -13.28
N LEU A 170 -2.21 -15.79 -14.27
CA LEU A 170 -1.84 -15.63 -15.67
C LEU A 170 -1.63 -14.16 -16.04
N ILE A 171 -2.46 -13.26 -15.49
CA ILE A 171 -2.33 -11.82 -15.71
C ILE A 171 -0.99 -11.32 -15.15
N THR A 172 -0.68 -11.63 -13.89
CA THR A 172 0.59 -11.21 -13.27
C THR A 172 1.80 -11.74 -14.05
N ARG A 173 1.76 -13.02 -14.45
CA ARG A 173 2.82 -13.62 -15.28
C ARG A 173 2.92 -12.96 -16.65
N GLY A 174 1.79 -12.54 -17.23
CA GLY A 174 1.73 -11.78 -18.48
C GLY A 174 2.42 -10.43 -18.33
N ILE A 175 2.03 -9.67 -17.30
CA ILE A 175 2.62 -8.37 -16.97
C ILE A 175 4.14 -8.49 -16.80
N GLU A 176 4.64 -9.45 -16.01
CA GLU A 176 6.08 -9.66 -15.82
C GLU A 176 6.84 -9.95 -17.12
N LYS A 177 6.27 -10.79 -17.99
CA LYS A 177 6.88 -11.09 -19.29
C LYS A 177 6.92 -9.86 -20.20
N THR A 178 5.82 -9.12 -20.25
CA THR A 178 5.73 -7.90 -21.06
C THR A 178 6.69 -6.84 -20.55
N THR A 179 6.78 -6.62 -19.23
CA THR A 179 7.73 -5.67 -18.65
C THR A 179 9.17 -6.01 -19.02
N LYS A 180 9.57 -7.30 -18.96
CA LYS A 180 10.92 -7.72 -19.36
C LYS A 180 11.22 -7.41 -20.82
N ALA A 181 10.31 -7.75 -21.73
CA ALA A 181 10.46 -7.47 -23.15
C ALA A 181 10.50 -5.95 -23.43
N LEU A 182 9.66 -5.15 -22.75
CA LEU A 182 9.67 -3.70 -22.89
C LEU A 182 10.97 -3.06 -22.41
N VAL A 183 11.59 -3.59 -21.34
CA VAL A 183 12.89 -3.11 -20.88
C VAL A 183 13.98 -3.36 -21.91
N GLU A 184 13.94 -4.50 -22.62
CA GLU A 184 14.87 -4.78 -23.72
C GLU A 184 14.70 -3.77 -24.86
N VAL A 185 13.46 -3.48 -25.26
CA VAL A 185 13.17 -2.47 -26.29
C VAL A 185 13.60 -1.07 -25.85
N LEU A 186 13.40 -0.70 -24.59
CA LEU A 186 13.83 0.60 -24.05
C LEU A 186 15.35 0.78 -24.13
N LYS A 187 16.13 -0.28 -23.88
CA LYS A 187 17.59 -0.24 -24.05
C LYS A 187 17.98 0.01 -25.51
N LEU A 188 17.27 -0.60 -26.47
CA LEU A 188 17.50 -0.37 -27.90
C LEU A 188 17.13 1.04 -28.34
N MET A 189 16.15 1.67 -27.68
CA MET A 189 15.76 3.06 -27.94
C MET A 189 16.69 4.09 -27.29
N SER A 190 17.51 3.66 -26.33
CA SER A 190 18.44 4.55 -25.62
C SER A 190 19.55 5.03 -26.56
N LYS A 191 19.98 6.28 -26.37
CA LYS A 191 21.11 6.86 -27.11
C LYS A 191 22.26 7.01 -26.12
N GLU A 192 23.38 6.37 -26.43
CA GLU A 192 24.60 6.55 -25.66
C GLU A 192 25.12 7.97 -25.85
N VAL A 193 25.59 8.57 -24.75
CA VAL A 193 26.22 9.88 -24.73
C VAL A 193 27.61 9.65 -24.14
N GLU A 194 28.64 9.97 -24.92
CA GLU A 194 30.02 10.00 -24.43
C GLU A 194 30.30 11.39 -23.87
N ASP A 195 30.75 11.46 -22.62
CA ASP A 195 31.18 12.71 -22.00
C ASP A 195 32.45 13.21 -22.70
N SER A 196 32.45 14.48 -23.15
CA SER A 196 33.60 15.15 -23.78
C SER A 196 34.59 15.71 -22.77
#